data_AF-A0A1C5ZPR1-F1
#
_entry.id   AF-A0A1C5ZPR1-F1
#
_cell.length_a   1.000
_cell.length_b   1.000
_cell.length_c   1.000
_cell.angle_alpha   90.00
_cell.angle_beta   90.00
_cell.angle_gamma   90.00
#
_symmetry.space_group_name_H-M   'P 1'
#
loop_
_entity.id
_entity.type
_entity.pdbx_description
1 polymer ?
#
loop_
_entity_poly.entity_id
_entity_poly.type
_entity_poly.pdbx_seq_one_letter_code
_entity_poly.pdbx_strand_id
1 'polypeptide(L)'
;MKQYYVLFKNHDNGMRLYNSLKSKNIKCTIAPTPRVASKSCGISLLINKDDIEKIREIAASEEIDIIDIVEIDKNINQNRDKYC
;
A
#
# COMPACT_ATOMS: atom_id res chain seq x y z
N MET A 1 13.24 -8.73 2.99
CA MET A 1 12.17 -8.25 3.92
C MET A 1 10.99 -7.90 3.04
N LYS A 2 9.87 -8.61 3.22
CA LYS A 2 8.67 -8.43 2.38
C LYS A 2 7.86 -7.25 2.88
N GLN A 3 7.52 -6.34 1.97
CA GLN A 3 6.70 -5.17 2.23
C GLN A 3 5.40 -5.32 1.44
N TYR A 4 4.27 -5.00 2.05
CA TYR A 4 2.97 -5.10 1.39
C TYR A 4 2.45 -3.71 1.12
N TYR A 5 2.16 -3.41 -0.15
CA TYR A 5 1.68 -2.13 -0.59
C TYR A 5 0.26 -2.27 -1.10
N VAL A 6 -0.65 -1.51 -0.52
CA VAL A 6 -2.02 -1.37 -1.01
C VAL A 6 -2.04 -0.26 -2.06
N LEU A 7 -2.53 -0.61 -3.24
CA LEU A 7 -2.73 0.31 -4.36
C LEU A 7 -4.16 0.82 -4.35
N PHE A 8 -4.35 2.09 -4.68
CA PHE A 8 -5.65 2.75 -4.68
C PHE A 8 -5.92 3.40 -6.02
N LYS A 9 -7.19 3.38 -6.45
CA LYS A 9 -7.62 4.05 -7.68
C LYS A 9 -7.55 5.57 -7.53
N ASN A 10 -7.86 6.05 -6.33
CA ASN A 10 -7.89 7.45 -5.94
C ASN A 10 -7.15 7.69 -4.62
N HIS A 11 -6.53 8.86 -4.48
CA HIS A 11 -5.88 9.26 -3.23
C HIS A 11 -6.87 9.39 -2.06
N ASP A 12 -8.13 9.75 -2.35
CA ASP A 12 -9.22 9.83 -1.37
C ASP A 12 -9.44 8.48 -0.66
N ASN A 13 -9.56 7.40 -1.44
CA ASN A 13 -9.70 6.04 -0.90
C ASN A 13 -8.52 5.66 0.00
N GLY A 14 -7.30 6.00 -0.40
CA GLY A 14 -6.10 5.76 0.41
C GLY A 14 -6.11 6.53 1.72
N MET A 15 -6.53 7.80 1.70
CA MET A 15 -6.66 8.64 2.90
C MET A 15 -7.80 8.18 3.82
N ARG A 16 -8.94 7.78 3.27
CA ARG A 16 -10.07 7.23 4.04
C ARG A 16 -9.65 5.96 4.76
N LEU A 17 -9.04 5.01 4.04
CA LEU A 17 -8.55 3.77 4.64
C LEU A 17 -7.49 4.08 5.71
N TYR A 18 -6.54 4.98 5.42
CA TYR A 18 -5.52 5.38 6.40
C TYR A 18 -6.13 5.91 7.71
N ASN A 19 -7.13 6.77 7.62
CA ASN A 19 -7.80 7.32 8.81
C ASN A 19 -8.54 6.23 9.61
N SER A 20 -9.22 5.30 8.94
CA SER A 20 -9.92 4.20 9.60
C SER A 20 -8.95 3.21 10.25
N LEU A 21 -7.84 2.90 9.58
CA LEU A 21 -6.76 2.09 10.16
C LEU A 21 -6.13 2.78 11.37
N LYS A 22 -5.87 4.08 11.28
CA LYS A 22 -5.35 4.90 12.38
C LYS A 22 -6.31 4.92 13.58
N SER A 23 -7.62 5.02 13.33
CA SER A 23 -8.65 4.95 14.36
C SER A 23 -8.65 3.60 15.08
N LYS A 24 -8.40 2.51 14.34
CA LYS A 24 -8.27 1.14 14.87
C LYS A 24 -6.86 0.79 15.41
N ASN A 25 -5.96 1.77 15.52
CA ASN A 25 -4.58 1.57 15.97
C ASN A 25 -3.76 0.58 15.11
N ILE A 26 -4.12 0.42 13.84
CA ILE A 26 -3.43 -0.46 12.90
C ILE A 26 -2.21 0.26 12.33
N LYS A 27 -1.07 -0.43 12.28
CA LYS A 27 0.19 0.12 11.75
C LYS A 27 0.14 0.15 10.23
N CYS A 28 -0.14 1.32 9.68
CA CYS A 28 -0.06 1.61 8.25
C CYS A 28 0.79 2.86 8.02
N THR A 29 1.54 2.90 6.93
CA THR A 29 2.40 4.05 6.57
C THR A 29 2.13 4.47 5.14
N ILE A 30 1.91 5.77 4.92
CA ILE A 30 1.76 6.30 3.57
C ILE A 30 3.12 6.24 2.87
N ALA A 31 3.16 5.59 1.72
CA ALA A 31 4.34 5.45 0.90
C ALA A 31 4.06 5.90 -0.54
N PRO A 32 5.06 6.43 -1.26
CA PRO A 32 4.90 6.72 -2.68
C PRO A 32 4.71 5.41 -3.45
N THR A 33 3.79 5.41 -4.42
CA THR A 33 3.55 4.22 -5.25
C THR A 33 4.83 3.84 -5.98
N PRO A 34 5.36 2.62 -5.78
CA PRO A 34 6.60 2.22 -6.44
C PRO A 34 6.35 2.16 -7.95
N ARG A 35 7.35 2.56 -8.75
CA ARG A 35 7.25 2.66 -10.22
C ARG A 35 6.78 1.35 -10.88
N VAL A 36 7.06 0.20 -10.25
CA VAL A 36 6.63 -1.14 -10.68
C VAL A 36 5.13 -1.39 -10.52
N ALA A 37 4.46 -0.65 -9.64
CA ALA A 37 3.03 -0.76 -9.33
C ALA A 37 2.23 0.45 -9.86
N SER A 38 2.86 1.29 -10.70
CA SER A 38 2.33 2.56 -11.16
C SER A 38 1.19 2.36 -12.17
N LYS A 39 -0.06 2.24 -11.69
CA LYS A 39 -1.26 2.21 -12.54
C LYS A 39 -2.26 3.35 -12.35
N SER A 40 -2.14 4.18 -11.32
CA SER A 40 -2.70 5.56 -11.17
C SER A 40 -2.84 5.89 -9.69
N CYS A 41 -2.74 7.17 -9.35
CA CYS A 41 -2.63 7.77 -8.01
C CYS A 41 -1.30 7.47 -7.31
N GLY A 42 -0.42 8.48 -7.24
CA GLY A 42 0.96 8.40 -6.74
C GLY A 42 1.12 8.08 -5.24
N ILE A 43 0.08 7.60 -4.56
CA ILE A 43 0.13 7.17 -3.16
C ILE A 43 -0.23 5.69 -3.01
N SER A 44 0.42 5.05 -2.05
CA SER A 44 0.21 3.67 -1.64
C SER A 44 0.26 3.58 -0.12
N LEU A 45 -0.34 2.55 0.47
CA LEU A 45 -0.26 2.28 1.90
C LEU A 45 0.62 1.06 2.14
N LEU A 46 1.70 1.27 2.88
CA LEU A 46 2.56 0.21 3.37
C LEU A 46 1.94 -0.39 4.63
N ILE A 47 1.74 -1.70 4.61
CA ILE A 47 1.08 -2.46 5.68
C ILE A 47 1.87 -3.72 6.03
N ASN A 48 1.64 -4.28 7.21
CA ASN A 48 2.22 -5.55 7.61
C ASN A 48 1.36 -6.72 7.15
N LYS A 49 1.99 -7.89 6.93
CA LYS A 49 1.30 -9.12 6.55
C LYS A 49 0.18 -9.50 7.53
N ASP A 50 0.48 -9.43 8.83
CA ASP A 50 -0.46 -9.75 9.91
C ASP A 50 -1.70 -8.85 9.91
N ASP A 51 -1.58 -7.63 9.39
CA ASP A 51 -2.68 -6.67 9.36
C ASP A 51 -3.47 -6.73 8.04
N ILE A 52 -2.98 -7.44 7.01
CA ILE A 52 -3.63 -7.52 5.68
C ILE A 52 -5.09 -7.97 5.79
N GLU A 53 -5.35 -9.01 6.59
CA GLU A 53 -6.70 -9.58 6.74
C GLU A 53 -7.65 -8.54 7.33
N LYS A 54 -7.25 -7.88 8.42
CA LYS A 54 -8.02 -6.80 9.06
C LYS A 54 -8.25 -5.63 8.10
N ILE A 55 -7.21 -5.22 7.37
CA ILE A 55 -7.29 -4.11 6.43
C ILE A 55 -8.27 -4.43 5.30
N ARG A 56 -8.27 -5.67 4.81
CA ARG A 56 -9.19 -6.13 3.78
C ARG A 56 -10.64 -6.17 4.28
N GLU A 57 -10.86 -6.60 5.53
CA GLU A 57 -12.19 -6.54 6.15
C GLU A 57 -12.68 -5.11 6.34
N ILE A 58 -11.80 -4.18 6.76
CA ILE A 58 -12.14 -2.76 6.94
C ILE A 58 -12.44 -2.11 5.59
N ALA A 59 -11.60 -2.35 4.59
CA ALA A 59 -11.82 -1.82 3.24
C ALA A 59 -13.13 -2.34 2.65
N ALA A 60 -13.46 -3.63 2.86
CA ALA A 60 -14.75 -4.18 2.43
C ALA A 60 -15.93 -3.59 3.22
N SER A 61 -15.78 -3.40 4.53
CA SER A 61 -16.84 -2.83 5.40
C SER A 61 -17.12 -1.37 5.10
N GLU A 62 -16.11 -0.60 4.68
CA GLU A 62 -16.24 0.82 4.34
C GLU A 62 -16.42 1.06 2.83
N GLU A 63 -16.59 -0.01 2.05
CA GLU A 63 -16.73 0.05 0.58
C GLU A 63 -15.58 0.84 -0.09
N ILE A 64 -14.35 0.64 0.40
CA ILE A 64 -13.16 1.29 -0.11
C ILE A 64 -12.56 0.46 -1.25
N ASP A 65 -12.62 1.02 -2.46
CA ASP A 65 -11.98 0.46 -3.65
C ASP A 65 -10.45 0.51 -3.54
N ILE A 66 -9.86 -0.66 -3.29
CA ILE A 66 -8.43 -0.95 -3.45
C ILE A 66 -8.20 -1.59 -4.83
N ILE A 67 -7.16 -1.17 -5.54
CA ILE A 67 -6.80 -1.76 -6.84
C ILE A 67 -6.26 -3.17 -6.62
N ASP A 68 -5.23 -3.26 -5.78
CA ASP A 68 -4.50 -4.50 -5.55
C ASP A 68 -3.59 -4.37 -4.31
N ILE A 69 -3.17 -5.49 -3.74
CA ILE A 69 -2.20 -5.52 -2.65
C ILE A 69 -0.96 -6.24 -3.17
N VAL A 70 0.08 -5.47 -3.47
CA VAL A 70 1.31 -6.00 -4.03
C VAL A 70 2.32 -6.30 -2.92
N GLU A 71 2.84 -7.52 -2.91
CA GLU A 71 4.03 -7.83 -2.12
C GLU A 71 5.27 -7.39 -2.89
N ILE A 72 6.03 -6.48 -2.30
CA ILE A 72 7.31 -6.04 -2.81
C ILE A 72 8.36 -6.59 -1.85
N ASP A 73 9.15 -7.56 -2.32
CA ASP A 73 10.36 -7.89 -1.58
C ASP A 73 11.32 -6.71 -1.74
N LYS A 74 11.74 -6.13 -0.62
CA LYS A 74 12.76 -5.09 -0.57
C LYS A 74 14.13 -5.75 -0.84
N ASN A 75 14.27 -6.39 -2.00
CA ASN A 75 15.54 -6.81 -2.53
C ASN A 75 16.17 -5.56 -3.11
N ILE A 76 16.94 -4.88 -2.28
CA ILE A 76 17.76 -3.73 -2.66
C ILE A 76 18.80 -4.30 -3.63
N ASN A 77 18.42 -4.46 -4.89
CA ASN A 77 19.36 -4.82 -5.93
C ASN A 77 20.21 -3.57 -6.14
N GLN A 78 21.33 -3.52 -5.44
CA GLN A 78 22.33 -2.45 -5.37
C GLN A 78 23.06 -2.23 -6.72
N ASN A 79 22.48 -2.66 -7.84
CA ASN A 79 23.05 -2.67 -9.17
C ASN A 79 22.08 -2.08 -10.21
N ARG A 80 21.52 -0.91 -9.94
CA ARG A 80 20.83 -0.11 -10.97
C ARG A 80 21.36 1.31 -11.06
N ASP A 81 22.68 1.39 -11.12
CA ASP A 81 23.42 2.50 -11.72
C ASP A 81 24.37 1.91 -12.79
N LYS A 82 23.78 1.59 -13.94
CA LYS A 82 24.50 1.58 -15.22
C LYS A 82 23.56 2.20 -16.25
N TYR A 83 23.47 3.53 -16.20
CA TYR A 83 23.24 4.29 -17.42
C TYR A 83 24.58 4.30 -18.18
N CYS A 84 24.59 3.66 -19.35
CA CYS A 84 25.57 3.98 -20.39
C CYS A 84 25.08 5.21 -21.16
#